data_AF-A0A8J9WKZ0-F1
#
_entry.id   AF-A0A8J9WKZ0-F1
#
_cell.length_a   1.000
_cell.length_b   1.000
_cell.length_c   1.000
_cell.angle_alpha   90.00
_cell.angle_beta   90.00
_cell.angle_gamma   90.00
#
_symmetry.space_group_name_H-M   'P 1'
#
loop_
_entity.id
_entity.type
_entity.pdbx_description
1 polymer ?
#
loop_
_entity_poly.entity_id
_entity_poly.type
_entity_poly.pdbx_seq_one_letter_code
_entity_poly.pdbx_strand_id
1 'polypeptide(L)'
;MSVTQLLQDWDRDQRLIDQSLDRCFQALQRRKASLSIKDRDKFQVWDSARSEEDSPHADARWRQNGFHHIVAPEICAPLTSAALEWLQKNEPLLKEIAGAVEGRQMLTAQRGLSTLCERYGLELADLGKHSDILGMDIQGICDHAQRIHQMLEEAYNNDGWTVSHESEVKVYYRHLKGDPHHSVKLEAVLEAPIEHALALAVEYDLTKRWNSFMKESAILHAELPFLTYIYGNLWTPLIPFDACVKAEGYDLGEEDRSLLVGLTNMTEEEEAKFGPLPAGHERRRRALIGRNSCFRLEALPPKADGTPRTRGIVMGHLNPRLPFVPGFLVNFVLKVASPVIFKLMKKAVAELFQDPEGEFCRRMRAKPEVYAATRMRTLALMKKFYGIDEYAPALQQPSEQQASTKVD
;
A
#
# COMPACT_ATOMS: atom_id res chain seq x y z
N MET A 1 -14.66 -24.10 -35.10
CA MET A 1 -15.44 -24.43 -33.89
C MET A 1 -16.72 -23.61 -33.92
N SER A 2 -17.90 -24.23 -33.86
CA SER A 2 -19.16 -23.49 -33.96
C SER A 2 -19.50 -22.79 -32.64
N VAL A 3 -20.31 -21.73 -32.70
CA VAL A 3 -20.80 -21.02 -31.50
C VAL A 3 -21.55 -21.97 -30.56
N THR A 4 -22.29 -22.94 -31.12
CA THR A 4 -22.98 -23.98 -30.34
C THR A 4 -22.00 -24.87 -29.57
N GLN A 5 -20.86 -25.22 -30.18
CA GLN A 5 -19.85 -26.06 -29.54
C GLN A 5 -19.12 -25.31 -28.42
N LEU A 6 -18.86 -24.00 -28.62
CA LEU A 6 -18.36 -23.10 -27.58
C LEU A 6 -19.30 -22.99 -26.37
N LEU A 7 -20.61 -22.88 -26.61
CA LEU A 7 -21.60 -22.82 -25.53
C LEU A 7 -21.72 -24.16 -24.78
N GLN A 8 -21.62 -25.29 -25.47
CA GLN A 8 -21.64 -26.62 -24.86
C GLN A 8 -20.38 -26.90 -24.03
N ASP A 9 -19.20 -26.52 -24.54
CA ASP A 9 -17.95 -26.61 -23.79
C ASP A 9 -17.97 -25.70 -22.57
N TRP A 10 -18.51 -24.48 -22.70
CA TRP A 10 -18.68 -23.55 -21.58
C TRP A 10 -19.62 -24.09 -20.49
N ASP A 11 -20.76 -24.66 -20.88
CA ASP A 11 -21.73 -25.21 -19.94
C ASP A 11 -21.22 -26.49 -19.25
N ARG A 12 -20.34 -27.25 -19.91
CA ARG A 12 -19.59 -28.36 -19.30
C ARG A 12 -18.57 -27.85 -18.28
N ASP A 13 -17.79 -26.84 -18.64
CA ASP A 13 -16.75 -26.28 -17.77
C ASP A 13 -17.35 -25.60 -16.53
N GLN A 14 -18.49 -24.91 -16.68
CA GLN A 14 -19.22 -24.31 -15.57
C GLN A 14 -19.69 -25.37 -14.55
N ARG A 15 -20.22 -26.51 -15.04
CA ARG A 15 -20.61 -27.62 -14.17
C ARG A 15 -19.43 -28.25 -13.42
N LEU A 16 -18.26 -28.33 -14.05
CA LEU A 16 -17.05 -28.83 -13.39
C LEU A 16 -16.55 -27.88 -12.30
N ILE A 17 -16.66 -26.57 -12.52
CA ILE A 17 -16.32 -25.55 -11.53
C ILE A 17 -17.28 -25.63 -10.33
N ASP A 18 -18.58 -25.69 -10.57
CA ASP A 18 -19.58 -25.77 -9.50
C ASP A 18 -19.39 -27.03 -8.64
N GLN A 19 -19.11 -28.18 -9.28
CA GLN A 19 -18.79 -29.42 -8.56
C GLN A 19 -17.49 -29.35 -7.76
N SER A 20 -16.48 -28.61 -8.23
CA SER A 20 -15.23 -28.40 -7.50
C SER A 20 -15.43 -27.49 -6.28
N LEU A 21 -16.22 -26.42 -6.44
CA LEU A 21 -16.57 -25.50 -5.36
C LEU A 21 -17.36 -26.21 -4.26
N ASP A 22 -18.35 -27.04 -4.60
CA ASP A 22 -19.09 -27.84 -3.61
C ASP A 22 -18.16 -28.77 -2.81
N ARG A 23 -17.17 -29.39 -3.46
CA ARG A 23 -16.17 -30.22 -2.77
C ARG A 23 -15.28 -29.39 -1.84
N CYS A 24 -14.86 -28.19 -2.26
CA CYS A 24 -14.12 -27.26 -1.41
C CYS A 24 -14.93 -26.79 -0.21
N PHE A 25 -16.22 -26.45 -0.39
CA PHE A 25 -17.11 -26.07 0.70
C PHE A 25 -17.31 -27.22 1.70
N GLN A 26 -17.50 -28.46 1.22
CA GLN A 26 -17.58 -29.63 2.09
C GLN A 26 -16.27 -29.87 2.86
N ALA A 27 -15.11 -29.67 2.23
CA ALA A 27 -13.80 -29.79 2.89
C ALA A 27 -13.59 -28.71 3.96
N LEU A 28 -13.99 -27.46 3.68
CA LEU A 28 -13.92 -26.35 4.63
C LEU A 28 -14.87 -26.55 5.83
N GLN A 29 -16.08 -27.05 5.60
CA GLN A 29 -17.00 -27.38 6.69
C GLN A 29 -16.45 -28.48 7.60
N ARG A 30 -15.80 -29.51 7.03
CA ARG A 30 -15.10 -30.55 7.81
C ARG A 30 -13.93 -29.98 8.62
N ARG A 31 -13.17 -29.03 8.05
CA ARG A 31 -12.05 -28.38 8.74
C ARG A 31 -12.50 -27.44 9.86
N LYS A 32 -13.59 -26.69 9.67
CA LYS A 32 -14.20 -25.83 10.70
C LYS A 32 -14.69 -26.64 11.90
N ALA A 33 -15.25 -27.83 11.66
CA ALA A 33 -15.62 -28.77 12.73
C ALA A 33 -14.40 -29.28 13.52
N SER A 34 -13.21 -29.37 12.90
CA SER A 34 -11.99 -29.83 13.55
C SER A 34 -11.23 -28.75 14.33
N LEU A 35 -11.37 -27.48 13.95
CA LEU A 35 -10.68 -26.34 14.57
C LEU A 35 -11.36 -25.86 15.87
N SER A 36 -12.68 -26.08 16.00
CA SER A 36 -13.45 -25.73 17.20
C SER A 36 -12.96 -26.39 18.51
N ILE A 37 -12.11 -27.42 18.43
CA ILE A 37 -11.66 -28.21 19.59
C ILE A 37 -10.24 -27.86 20.03
N LYS A 38 -9.42 -27.20 19.18
CA LYS A 38 -7.97 -27.07 19.44
C LYS A 38 -7.45 -25.66 19.72
N ASP A 39 -8.23 -24.61 19.46
CA ASP A 39 -7.73 -23.23 19.51
C ASP A 39 -8.19 -22.42 20.74
N ARG A 40 -8.83 -23.06 21.73
CA ARG A 40 -9.22 -22.37 22.98
C ARG A 40 -8.09 -22.20 24.01
N ASP A 41 -6.96 -22.89 23.84
CA ASP A 41 -5.91 -22.99 24.87
C ASP A 41 -4.62 -22.20 24.57
N LYS A 42 -4.58 -21.36 23.52
CA LYS A 42 -3.31 -20.74 23.05
C LYS A 42 -3.22 -19.21 23.12
N PHE A 43 -4.20 -18.52 23.69
CA PHE A 43 -4.24 -17.04 23.70
C PHE A 43 -4.10 -16.39 25.09
N GLN A 44 -3.32 -16.99 26.00
CA GLN A 44 -3.18 -16.48 27.38
C GLN A 44 -1.73 -16.23 27.87
N VAL A 45 -0.76 -16.02 26.97
CA VAL A 45 0.64 -15.84 27.37
C VAL A 45 1.32 -14.70 26.60
N TRP A 46 0.87 -13.45 26.77
CA TRP A 46 1.60 -12.27 26.22
C TRP A 46 1.58 -11.02 27.14
N ASP A 47 1.23 -11.15 28.43
CA ASP A 47 1.07 -10.01 29.37
C ASP A 47 2.04 -9.99 30.57
N SER A 48 3.22 -10.60 30.49
CA SER A 48 4.14 -10.70 31.65
C SER A 48 5.61 -10.37 31.33
N ALA A 49 5.84 -9.20 30.73
CA ALA A 49 7.18 -8.64 30.63
C ALA A 49 7.17 -7.10 30.64
N ARG A 50 6.82 -6.50 31.78
CA ARG A 50 7.12 -5.09 32.10
C ARG A 50 6.93 -4.82 33.60
N SER A 51 7.91 -5.23 34.40
CA SER A 51 8.12 -4.67 35.74
C SER A 51 9.56 -4.98 36.16
N GLU A 52 10.46 -4.01 36.03
CA GLU A 52 11.67 -3.87 36.85
C GLU A 52 12.50 -2.71 36.29
N GLU A 53 12.22 -1.49 36.75
CA GLU A 53 13.19 -0.38 36.73
C GLU A 53 12.74 0.73 37.71
N ASP A 54 12.73 0.40 39.01
CA ASP A 54 12.65 1.38 40.09
C ASP A 54 14.04 1.52 40.73
N SER A 55 14.74 2.63 40.46
CA SER A 55 16.01 3.00 41.11
C SER A 55 15.88 4.36 41.82
N PRO A 56 16.02 4.45 43.17
CA PRO A 56 15.67 5.66 43.93
C PRO A 56 16.79 6.71 44.09
N HIS A 57 17.77 6.81 43.19
CA HIS A 57 19.01 7.61 43.45
C HIS A 57 19.31 8.80 42.53
N ALA A 58 18.35 9.31 41.76
CA ALA A 58 18.59 10.41 40.82
C ALA A 58 18.28 11.84 41.33
N ASP A 59 17.96 12.06 42.61
CA ASP A 59 17.17 13.25 43.02
C ASP A 59 17.90 14.39 43.74
N ALA A 60 19.24 14.46 43.71
CA ALA A 60 19.98 15.43 44.55
C ALA A 60 20.75 16.55 43.80
N ARG A 61 20.70 16.65 42.46
CA ARG A 61 21.54 17.61 41.70
C ARG A 61 20.84 18.77 40.98
N TRP A 62 19.52 18.91 41.06
CA TRP A 62 18.79 19.88 40.23
C TRP A 62 18.46 21.24 40.88
N ARG A 63 18.86 21.50 42.14
CA ARG A 63 18.34 22.64 42.93
C ARG A 63 19.04 24.00 42.79
N GLN A 64 19.98 24.22 41.86
CA GLN A 64 20.72 25.50 41.79
C GLN A 64 20.55 26.32 40.51
N ASN A 65 19.76 25.88 39.54
CA ASN A 65 19.39 26.72 38.40
C ASN A 65 17.93 27.14 38.56
N GLY A 66 17.67 28.45 38.60
CA GLY A 66 16.35 29.06 38.70
C GLY A 66 15.46 28.80 37.48
N PHE A 67 15.20 27.53 37.17
CA PHE A 67 14.14 27.14 36.26
C PHE A 67 12.82 27.39 36.99
N HIS A 68 12.06 28.35 36.48
CA HIS A 68 10.63 28.38 36.76
C HIS A 68 10.06 27.03 36.32
N HIS A 69 9.78 26.14 37.27
CA HIS A 69 9.07 24.91 37.00
C HIS A 69 7.73 25.31 36.39
N ILE A 70 7.58 25.07 35.09
CA ILE A 70 6.28 25.17 34.43
C ILE A 70 5.46 24.04 35.05
N VAL A 71 4.62 24.40 36.02
CA VAL A 71 3.67 23.46 36.62
C VAL A 71 2.73 23.06 35.50
N ALA A 72 2.73 21.78 35.14
CA ALA A 72 1.78 21.26 34.18
C ALA A 72 0.37 21.51 34.73
N PRO A 73 -0.56 22.08 33.93
CA PRO A 73 -1.95 22.14 34.35
C PRO A 73 -2.47 20.73 34.57
N GLU A 74 -3.52 20.57 35.36
CA GLU A 74 -4.20 19.28 35.45
C GLU A 74 -4.80 18.95 34.07
N ILE A 75 -4.26 17.91 33.43
CA ILE A 75 -4.71 17.46 32.11
C ILE A 75 -5.70 16.33 32.36
N CYS A 76 -6.97 16.70 32.48
CA CYS A 76 -8.08 15.78 32.63
C CYS A 76 -9.25 16.23 31.76
N ALA A 77 -10.15 15.31 31.44
CA ALA A 77 -11.40 15.67 30.78
C ALA A 77 -12.33 16.43 31.74
N PRO A 78 -13.05 17.48 31.29
CA PRO A 78 -12.97 18.08 29.96
C PRO A 78 -11.70 18.93 29.76
N LEU A 79 -11.10 18.85 28.57
CA LEU A 79 -9.89 19.61 28.25
C LEU A 79 -10.15 21.12 28.25
N THR A 80 -9.42 21.85 29.09
CA THR A 80 -9.45 23.32 29.10
C THR A 80 -8.52 23.88 28.02
N SER A 81 -8.75 25.13 27.59
CA SER A 81 -7.84 25.80 26.64
C SER A 81 -6.40 25.84 27.16
N ALA A 82 -6.19 26.06 28.46
CA ALA A 82 -4.86 26.04 29.07
C ALA A 82 -4.18 24.67 29.01
N ALA A 83 -4.94 23.57 29.19
CA ALA A 83 -4.42 22.22 29.04
C ALA A 83 -4.04 21.92 27.58
N LEU A 84 -4.86 22.35 26.61
CA LEU A 84 -4.59 22.18 25.18
C LEU A 84 -3.35 22.97 24.73
N GLU A 85 -3.22 24.23 25.14
CA GLU A 85 -2.03 25.05 24.87
C GLU A 85 -0.78 24.44 25.51
N TRP A 86 -0.91 23.89 26.73
CA TRP A 86 0.20 23.21 27.38
C TRP A 86 0.60 21.95 26.61
N LEU A 87 -0.36 21.11 26.20
CA LEU A 87 -0.12 19.90 25.43
C LEU A 87 0.62 20.25 24.13
N GLN A 88 0.06 21.17 23.33
CA GLN A 88 0.65 21.58 22.06
C GLN A 88 2.09 22.08 22.21
N LYS A 89 2.39 22.84 23.27
CA LYS A 89 3.72 23.44 23.47
C LYS A 89 4.73 22.49 24.09
N ASN A 90 4.30 21.65 25.03
CA ASN A 90 5.20 20.94 25.95
C ASN A 90 5.17 19.43 25.81
N GLU A 91 4.15 18.82 25.20
CA GLU A 91 4.08 17.36 25.08
C GLU A 91 4.96 16.87 23.92
N PRO A 92 6.07 16.15 24.19
CA PRO A 92 6.95 15.63 23.14
C PRO A 92 6.24 14.63 22.22
N LEU A 93 5.30 13.84 22.73
CA LEU A 93 4.60 12.83 21.94
C LEU A 93 3.75 13.45 20.82
N LEU A 94 3.20 14.66 21.03
CA LEU A 94 2.49 15.38 19.96
C LEU A 94 3.42 15.77 18.81
N LYS A 95 4.69 16.09 19.09
CA LYS A 95 5.69 16.37 18.04
C LYS A 95 6.06 15.11 17.28
N GLU A 96 6.20 13.98 17.97
CA GLU A 96 6.44 12.67 17.33
C GLU A 96 5.26 12.26 16.45
N ILE A 97 4.02 12.43 16.93
CA ILE A 97 2.81 12.16 16.15
C ILE A 97 2.76 13.06 14.92
N ALA A 98 3.03 14.37 15.05
CA ALA A 98 3.06 15.29 13.92
C ALA A 98 4.12 14.87 12.87
N GLY A 99 5.32 14.49 13.30
CA GLY A 99 6.35 13.96 12.40
C GLY A 99 5.94 12.66 11.70
N ALA A 100 5.25 11.76 12.41
CA ALA A 100 4.68 10.54 11.82
C ALA A 100 3.60 10.86 10.77
N VAL A 101 2.75 11.87 11.02
CA VAL A 101 1.74 12.35 10.06
C VAL A 101 2.39 12.90 8.80
N GLU A 102 3.42 13.74 8.93
CA GLU A 102 4.19 14.29 7.82
C GLU A 102 4.86 13.17 6.98
N GLY A 103 5.39 12.14 7.64
CA GLY A 103 5.95 10.95 6.99
C GLY A 103 4.93 9.93 6.48
N ARG A 104 3.62 10.22 6.56
CA ARG A 104 2.51 9.29 6.25
C ARG A 104 2.56 7.95 7.01
N GLN A 105 3.15 7.93 8.20
CA GLN A 105 3.18 6.80 9.12
C GLN A 105 1.92 6.80 10.00
N MET A 106 0.75 6.67 9.36
CA MET A 106 -0.55 6.89 10.01
C MET A 106 -0.85 5.91 11.15
N LEU A 107 -0.34 4.67 11.08
CA LEU A 107 -0.48 3.69 12.16
C LEU A 107 0.37 4.08 13.39
N THR A 108 1.61 4.53 13.17
CA THR A 108 2.46 5.09 14.23
C THR A 108 1.81 6.32 14.86
N ALA A 109 1.29 7.24 14.05
CA ALA A 109 0.59 8.44 14.53
C ALA A 109 -0.63 8.08 15.40
N GLN A 110 -1.47 7.15 14.94
CA GLN A 110 -2.63 6.67 15.71
C GLN A 110 -2.20 6.04 17.04
N ARG A 111 -1.16 5.20 17.04
CA ARG A 111 -0.64 4.58 18.28
C ARG A 111 -0.11 5.64 19.26
N GLY A 112 0.56 6.67 18.75
CA GLY A 112 1.00 7.80 19.55
C GLY A 112 -0.19 8.54 20.18
N LEU A 113 -1.26 8.80 19.43
CA LEU A 113 -2.49 9.38 19.98
C LEU A 113 -3.12 8.50 21.06
N SER A 114 -3.19 7.18 20.87
CA SER A 114 -3.70 6.27 21.89
C SER A 114 -2.85 6.30 23.17
N THR A 115 -1.52 6.35 23.03
CA THR A 115 -0.58 6.45 24.16
C THR A 115 -0.75 7.77 24.91
N LEU A 116 -0.97 8.86 24.17
CA LEU A 116 -1.24 10.17 24.75
C LEU A 116 -2.54 10.17 25.56
N CYS A 117 -3.60 9.60 24.98
CA CYS A 117 -4.90 9.46 25.62
C CYS A 117 -4.81 8.64 26.92
N GLU A 118 -4.14 7.50 26.89
CA GLU A 118 -3.93 6.65 28.07
C GLU A 118 -3.16 7.40 29.17
N ARG A 119 -2.07 8.10 28.81
CA ARG A 119 -1.24 8.86 29.76
C ARG A 119 -2.03 9.91 30.54
N TYR A 120 -2.99 10.56 29.89
CA TYR A 120 -3.74 11.69 30.45
C TYR A 120 -5.20 11.36 30.79
N GLY A 121 -5.60 10.09 30.70
CA GLY A 121 -6.99 9.67 30.94
C GLY A 121 -7.99 10.39 30.03
N LEU A 122 -7.62 10.60 28.76
CA LEU A 122 -8.44 11.27 27.75
C LEU A 122 -9.07 10.26 26.81
N GLU A 123 -10.26 10.57 26.33
CA GLU A 123 -10.88 9.85 25.21
C GLU A 123 -10.42 10.42 23.87
N LEU A 124 -10.15 9.56 22.89
CA LEU A 124 -9.70 9.99 21.57
C LEU A 124 -10.73 10.89 20.87
N ALA A 125 -12.02 10.61 21.08
CA ALA A 125 -13.12 11.42 20.57
C ALA A 125 -13.15 12.84 21.18
N ASP A 126 -12.72 13.00 22.43
CA ASP A 126 -12.62 14.32 23.06
C ASP A 126 -11.42 15.10 22.52
N LEU A 127 -10.29 14.43 22.32
CA LEU A 127 -9.11 15.05 21.71
C LEU A 127 -9.42 15.52 20.27
N GLY A 128 -10.18 14.73 19.50
CA GLY A 128 -10.60 15.07 18.14
C GLY A 128 -11.45 16.33 18.03
N LYS A 129 -12.21 16.71 19.07
CA LYS A 129 -12.96 17.98 19.10
C LYS A 129 -12.05 19.22 19.13
N HIS A 130 -10.77 19.02 19.45
CA HIS A 130 -9.77 20.08 19.59
C HIS A 130 -8.69 20.02 18.50
N SER A 131 -8.95 19.33 17.39
CA SER A 131 -8.03 19.21 16.25
C SER A 131 -7.48 20.54 15.75
N ASP A 132 -8.30 21.58 15.66
CA ASP A 132 -7.88 22.92 15.21
C ASP A 132 -6.86 23.56 16.17
N ILE A 133 -7.07 23.40 17.48
CA ILE A 133 -6.19 23.96 18.51
C ILE A 133 -4.86 23.20 18.52
N LEU A 134 -4.92 21.88 18.40
CA LEU A 134 -3.73 21.02 18.36
C LEU A 134 -2.98 21.13 17.02
N GLY A 135 -3.60 21.72 15.99
CA GLY A 135 -3.04 21.81 14.64
C GLY A 135 -2.90 20.44 13.97
N MET A 136 -3.79 19.51 14.27
CA MET A 136 -3.71 18.12 13.82
C MET A 136 -5.10 17.53 13.54
N ASP A 137 -5.28 16.99 12.35
CA ASP A 137 -6.51 16.28 11.95
C ASP A 137 -6.55 14.86 12.54
N ILE A 138 -7.04 14.77 13.79
CA ILE A 138 -7.08 13.51 14.55
C ILE A 138 -8.06 12.53 13.92
N GLN A 139 -9.20 13.02 13.44
CA GLN A 139 -10.18 12.17 12.76
C GLN A 139 -9.60 11.61 11.46
N GLY A 140 -8.93 12.44 10.66
CA GLY A 140 -8.25 12.01 9.45
C GLY A 140 -7.19 10.92 9.72
N ILE A 141 -6.38 11.08 10.78
CA ILE A 141 -5.40 10.04 11.19
C ILE A 141 -6.12 8.72 11.47
N CYS A 142 -7.22 8.75 12.23
CA CYS A 142 -7.99 7.55 12.57
C CYS A 142 -8.62 6.90 11.32
N ASP A 143 -9.19 7.70 10.43
CA ASP A 143 -9.82 7.23 9.20
C ASP A 143 -8.79 6.58 8.26
N HIS A 144 -7.61 7.19 8.13
CA HIS A 144 -6.49 6.63 7.37
C HIS A 144 -5.99 5.32 8.00
N ALA A 145 -5.79 5.28 9.32
CA ALA A 145 -5.36 4.07 10.02
C ALA A 145 -6.36 2.91 9.85
N GLN A 146 -7.66 3.19 10.00
CA GLN A 146 -8.71 2.20 9.76
C GLN A 146 -8.68 1.69 8.31
N ARG A 147 -8.52 2.58 7.33
CA ARG A 147 -8.41 2.20 5.91
C ARG A 147 -7.19 1.32 5.65
N ILE A 148 -6.04 1.64 6.25
CA ILE A 148 -4.82 0.83 6.16
C ILE A 148 -5.06 -0.57 6.71
N HIS A 149 -5.69 -0.68 7.90
CA HIS A 149 -6.02 -1.97 8.47
C HIS A 149 -6.91 -2.81 7.55
N GLN A 150 -7.94 -2.21 6.95
CA GLN A 150 -8.82 -2.90 6.00
C GLN A 150 -8.08 -3.36 4.73
N MET A 151 -7.18 -2.55 4.20
CA MET A 151 -6.33 -2.92 3.05
C MET A 151 -5.39 -4.08 3.39
N LEU A 152 -4.72 -4.04 4.55
CA LEU A 152 -3.82 -5.10 4.99
C LEU A 152 -4.59 -6.40 5.28
N GLU A 153 -5.75 -6.31 5.92
CA GLU A 153 -6.61 -7.46 6.18
C GLU A 153 -7.01 -8.15 4.86
N GLU A 154 -7.47 -7.40 3.86
CA GLU A 154 -7.82 -7.97 2.55
C GLU A 154 -6.61 -8.50 1.76
N ALA A 155 -5.44 -7.87 1.92
CA ALA A 155 -4.21 -8.34 1.30
C ALA A 155 -3.78 -9.72 1.86
N TYR A 156 -3.83 -9.90 3.18
CA TYR A 156 -3.38 -11.12 3.86
C TYR A 156 -4.45 -12.21 3.98
N ASN A 157 -5.72 -11.82 4.12
CA ASN A 157 -6.81 -12.76 4.25
C ASN A 157 -7.21 -13.30 2.88
N ASN A 158 -7.10 -14.62 2.73
CA ASN A 158 -7.48 -15.34 1.51
C ASN A 158 -8.88 -15.95 1.59
N ASP A 159 -9.64 -15.69 2.66
CA ASP A 159 -11.01 -16.16 2.80
C ASP A 159 -11.90 -15.61 1.69
N GLY A 160 -12.63 -16.51 1.03
CA GLY A 160 -13.49 -16.20 -0.11
C GLY A 160 -12.75 -15.96 -1.44
N TRP A 161 -11.42 -15.99 -1.45
CA TRP A 161 -10.63 -15.90 -2.67
C TRP A 161 -10.47 -17.28 -3.34
N THR A 162 -10.60 -17.31 -4.67
CA THR A 162 -10.31 -18.50 -5.48
C THR A 162 -8.97 -18.33 -6.18
N VAL A 163 -8.05 -19.27 -5.98
CA VAL A 163 -6.78 -19.29 -6.72
C VAL A 163 -7.05 -19.66 -8.18
N SER A 164 -6.78 -18.74 -9.09
CA SER A 164 -7.03 -18.89 -10.53
C SER A 164 -5.76 -19.30 -11.30
N HIS A 165 -4.59 -18.93 -10.78
CA HIS A 165 -3.28 -19.26 -11.36
C HIS A 165 -2.23 -19.26 -10.24
N GLU A 166 -1.37 -20.28 -10.18
CA GLU A 166 -0.29 -20.38 -9.19
C GLU A 166 1.00 -20.83 -9.89
N SER A 167 1.88 -19.88 -10.17
CA SER A 167 3.22 -20.12 -10.73
C SER A 167 4.21 -19.13 -10.12
N GLU A 168 4.99 -18.40 -10.93
CA GLU A 168 5.80 -17.28 -10.46
C GLU A 168 4.96 -16.10 -9.93
N VAL A 169 3.72 -15.98 -10.40
CA VAL A 169 2.69 -15.08 -9.86
C VAL A 169 1.52 -15.91 -9.38
N LYS A 170 0.99 -15.56 -8.21
CA LYS A 170 -0.27 -16.06 -7.69
C LYS A 170 -1.37 -15.08 -8.06
N VAL A 171 -2.41 -15.58 -8.72
CA VAL A 171 -3.58 -14.79 -9.11
C VAL A 171 -4.79 -15.33 -8.38
N TYR A 172 -5.40 -14.49 -7.57
CA TYR A 172 -6.62 -14.77 -6.84
C TYR A 172 -7.77 -13.97 -7.44
N TYR A 173 -8.95 -14.55 -7.40
CA TYR A 173 -10.18 -13.93 -7.88
C TYR A 173 -11.29 -14.06 -6.85
N ARG A 174 -12.09 -13.00 -6.69
CA ARG A 174 -13.29 -12.99 -5.85
C ARG A 174 -14.37 -12.13 -6.49
N HIS A 175 -15.60 -12.61 -6.48
CA HIS A 175 -16.78 -11.85 -6.89
C HIS A 175 -17.95 -12.31 -6.02
N LEU A 176 -18.52 -11.39 -5.25
CA LEU A 176 -19.64 -11.66 -4.36
C LEU A 176 -20.95 -11.48 -5.13
N LYS A 177 -21.92 -12.38 -4.90
CA LYS A 177 -23.21 -12.30 -5.58
C LYS A 177 -23.91 -10.98 -5.23
N GLY A 178 -24.18 -10.16 -6.25
CA GLY A 178 -24.84 -8.86 -6.11
C GLY A 178 -23.88 -7.68 -5.93
N ASP A 179 -22.57 -7.93 -5.75
CA ASP A 179 -21.55 -6.88 -5.77
C ASP A 179 -21.15 -6.61 -7.23
N PRO A 180 -21.14 -5.35 -7.70
CA PRO A 180 -20.70 -5.04 -9.06
C PRO A 180 -19.16 -5.11 -9.24
N HIS A 181 -18.37 -5.30 -8.17
CA HIS A 181 -16.92 -5.35 -8.26
C HIS A 181 -16.39 -6.76 -8.48
N HIS A 182 -15.54 -6.88 -9.49
CA HIS A 182 -14.69 -8.04 -9.71
C HIS A 182 -13.34 -7.80 -9.05
N SER A 183 -12.99 -8.64 -8.08
CA SER A 183 -11.77 -8.50 -7.30
C SER A 183 -10.68 -9.41 -7.85
N VAL A 184 -9.52 -8.83 -8.15
CA VAL A 184 -8.32 -9.56 -8.57
C VAL A 184 -7.19 -9.19 -7.63
N LYS A 185 -6.51 -10.20 -7.10
CA LYS A 185 -5.29 -10.03 -6.31
C LYS A 185 -4.14 -10.76 -6.99
N LEU A 186 -3.04 -10.07 -7.23
CA LEU A 186 -1.80 -10.60 -7.76
C LEU A 186 -0.73 -10.53 -6.69
N GLU A 187 0.02 -11.61 -6.51
CA GLU A 187 1.10 -11.68 -5.55
C GLU A 187 2.33 -12.32 -6.21
N ALA A 188 3.48 -11.68 -6.08
CA ALA A 188 4.73 -12.18 -6.64
C ALA A 188 5.97 -11.63 -5.93
N VAL A 189 7.12 -12.24 -6.20
CA VAL A 189 8.44 -11.72 -5.80
C VAL A 189 9.21 -11.32 -7.05
N LEU A 190 9.72 -10.09 -7.05
CA LEU A 190 10.59 -9.53 -8.07
C LEU A 190 12.05 -9.59 -7.62
N GLU A 191 12.95 -9.92 -8.53
CA GLU A 191 14.41 -9.95 -8.29
C GLU A 191 14.99 -8.57 -8.55
N ALA A 192 14.62 -7.63 -7.68
CA ALA A 192 14.94 -6.23 -7.82
C ALA A 192 14.82 -5.50 -6.47
N PRO A 193 15.51 -4.36 -6.32
CA PRO A 193 15.33 -3.53 -5.15
C PRO A 193 13.97 -2.83 -5.21
N ILE A 194 13.46 -2.41 -4.05
CA ILE A 194 12.08 -1.94 -3.91
C ILE A 194 11.81 -0.67 -4.70
N GLU A 195 12.83 0.18 -4.89
CA GLU A 195 12.73 1.44 -5.63
C GLU A 195 12.46 1.20 -7.12
N HIS A 196 12.95 0.10 -7.70
CA HIS A 196 12.65 -0.25 -9.09
C HIS A 196 11.19 -0.65 -9.25
N ALA A 197 10.68 -1.47 -8.32
CA ALA A 197 9.26 -1.85 -8.30
C ALA A 197 8.36 -0.63 -8.04
N LEU A 198 8.76 0.25 -7.13
CA LEU A 198 8.08 1.50 -6.84
C LEU A 198 8.08 2.44 -8.05
N ALA A 199 9.20 2.56 -8.77
CA ALA A 199 9.30 3.42 -9.95
C ALA A 199 8.34 3.00 -11.07
N LEU A 200 8.08 1.70 -11.24
CA LEU A 200 7.06 1.23 -12.19
C LEU A 200 5.65 1.68 -11.83
N ALA A 201 5.37 1.95 -10.55
CA ALA A 201 4.08 2.45 -10.08
C ALA A 201 4.02 3.99 -10.05
N VAL A 202 5.07 4.65 -9.55
CA VAL A 202 5.14 6.12 -9.39
C VAL A 202 5.30 6.84 -10.72
N GLU A 203 6.12 6.32 -11.64
CA GLU A 203 6.26 6.87 -13.00
C GLU A 203 5.15 6.33 -13.91
N TYR A 204 3.90 6.48 -13.46
CA TYR A 204 2.75 5.82 -14.07
C TYR A 204 2.55 6.19 -15.53
N ASP A 205 2.89 7.41 -15.95
CA ASP A 205 2.82 7.86 -17.34
C ASP A 205 3.72 7.03 -18.29
N LEU A 206 4.75 6.37 -17.76
CA LEU A 206 5.62 5.46 -18.49
C LEU A 206 5.08 4.03 -18.60
N THR A 207 3.98 3.69 -17.91
CA THR A 207 3.41 2.34 -17.87
C THR A 207 3.13 1.76 -19.26
N LYS A 208 2.59 2.58 -20.17
CA LYS A 208 2.32 2.18 -21.57
C LYS A 208 3.56 1.69 -22.35
N ARG A 209 4.78 2.00 -21.89
CA ARG A 209 6.01 1.58 -22.57
C ARG A 209 6.33 0.11 -22.33
N TRP A 210 5.90 -0.45 -21.20
CA TRP A 210 6.20 -1.83 -20.84
C TRP A 210 4.95 -2.70 -20.71
N ASN A 211 3.80 -2.13 -20.37
CA ASN A 211 2.53 -2.84 -20.29
C ASN A 211 1.74 -2.70 -21.60
N SER A 212 1.73 -3.74 -22.43
CA SER A 212 1.05 -3.74 -23.73
C SER A 212 -0.49 -3.65 -23.64
N PHE A 213 -1.08 -3.90 -22.47
CA PHE A 213 -2.51 -3.71 -22.24
C PHE A 213 -2.85 -2.24 -21.95
N MET A 214 -1.88 -1.42 -21.53
CA MET A 214 -2.10 -0.01 -21.24
C MET A 214 -2.00 0.79 -22.54
N LYS A 215 -3.13 1.34 -23.02
CA LYS A 215 -3.17 2.16 -24.24
C LYS A 215 -2.76 3.59 -23.98
N GLU A 216 -3.17 4.12 -22.84
CA GLU A 216 -2.78 5.44 -22.38
C GLU A 216 -2.55 5.41 -20.87
N SER A 217 -1.53 6.11 -20.42
CA SER A 217 -1.21 6.30 -19.01
C SER A 217 -0.72 7.73 -18.85
N ALA A 218 -1.28 8.45 -17.88
CA ALA A 218 -0.91 9.83 -17.59
C ALA A 218 -0.96 10.11 -16.09
N ILE A 219 -0.05 10.96 -15.62
CA ILE A 219 -0.12 11.58 -14.31
C ILE A 219 -0.82 12.93 -14.52
N LEU A 220 -1.98 13.09 -13.89
CA LEU A 220 -2.79 14.32 -13.98
C LEU A 220 -2.26 15.37 -13.00
N HIS A 221 -1.96 14.94 -11.77
CA HIS A 221 -1.38 15.77 -10.72
C HIS A 221 -0.57 14.90 -9.74
N ALA A 222 0.46 15.46 -9.13
CA ALA A 222 1.28 14.75 -8.16
C ALA A 222 1.75 15.67 -7.03
N GLU A 223 1.51 15.23 -5.80
CA GLU A 223 2.06 15.78 -4.55
C GLU A 223 2.95 14.69 -3.94
N LEU A 224 4.15 14.56 -4.51
CA LEU A 224 5.08 13.51 -4.15
C LEU A 224 5.65 13.71 -2.74
N PRO A 225 6.01 12.61 -2.03
CA PRO A 225 6.00 11.22 -2.49
C PRO A 225 4.65 10.49 -2.27
N PHE A 226 3.65 11.14 -1.70
CA PHE A 226 2.53 10.44 -1.05
C PHE A 226 1.19 10.53 -1.75
N LEU A 227 1.01 11.40 -2.73
CA LEU A 227 -0.28 11.57 -3.40
C LEU A 227 -0.08 11.75 -4.90
N THR A 228 -0.83 11.00 -5.70
CA THR A 228 -0.81 11.12 -7.17
C THR A 228 -2.20 10.85 -7.73
N TYR A 229 -2.60 11.66 -8.70
CA TYR A 229 -3.82 11.50 -9.47
C TYR A 229 -3.44 11.02 -10.87
N ILE A 230 -3.96 9.86 -11.27
CA ILE A 230 -3.56 9.19 -12.51
C ILE A 230 -4.76 8.87 -13.37
N TYR A 231 -4.54 8.90 -14.69
CA TYR A 231 -5.46 8.40 -15.70
C TYR A 231 -4.85 7.18 -16.38
N GLY A 232 -5.62 6.09 -16.47
CA GLY A 232 -5.24 4.90 -17.23
C GLY A 232 -6.33 4.46 -18.19
N ASN A 233 -5.94 4.04 -19.40
CA ASN A 233 -6.78 3.34 -20.35
C ASN A 233 -6.25 1.91 -20.56
N LEU A 234 -7.06 0.93 -20.18
CA LEU A 234 -6.77 -0.48 -20.36
C LEU A 234 -7.52 -1.04 -21.56
N TRP A 235 -6.77 -1.69 -22.46
CA TRP A 235 -7.35 -2.48 -23.53
C TRP A 235 -7.87 -3.80 -23.02
N THR A 236 -9.09 -4.13 -23.44
CA THR A 236 -9.66 -5.47 -23.29
C THR A 236 -10.24 -5.94 -24.63
N PRO A 237 -10.50 -7.24 -24.80
CA PRO A 237 -11.03 -7.79 -26.05
C PRO A 237 -12.40 -7.25 -26.45
N LEU A 238 -13.18 -6.68 -25.53
CA LEU A 238 -14.55 -6.25 -25.79
C LEU A 238 -14.69 -4.72 -25.81
N ILE A 239 -14.18 -4.05 -24.78
CA ILE A 239 -14.41 -2.61 -24.57
C ILE A 239 -13.15 -2.00 -23.95
N PRO A 240 -12.65 -0.85 -24.46
CA PRO A 240 -11.63 -0.09 -23.75
C PRO A 240 -12.22 0.51 -22.47
N PHE A 241 -11.57 0.27 -21.34
CA PHE A 241 -11.93 0.90 -20.06
C PHE A 241 -10.93 1.99 -19.75
N ASP A 242 -11.41 3.08 -19.16
CA ASP A 242 -10.53 4.01 -18.48
C ASP A 242 -10.84 4.12 -16.99
N ALA A 243 -9.90 4.66 -16.24
CA ALA A 243 -10.01 4.90 -14.82
C ALA A 243 -9.27 6.19 -14.45
N CYS A 244 -9.90 6.99 -13.60
CA CYS A 244 -9.28 8.11 -12.91
C CYS A 244 -9.10 7.71 -11.44
N VAL A 245 -7.85 7.64 -11.01
CA VAL A 245 -7.49 7.03 -9.73
C VAL A 245 -6.68 8.02 -8.91
N LYS A 246 -7.09 8.19 -7.65
CA LYS A 246 -6.30 8.81 -6.60
C LYS A 246 -5.49 7.71 -5.90
N ALA A 247 -4.17 7.86 -5.95
CA ALA A 247 -3.21 6.97 -5.32
C ALA A 247 -2.58 7.67 -4.09
N GLU A 248 -2.74 7.08 -2.92
CA GLU A 248 -2.23 7.60 -1.64
C GLU A 248 -1.20 6.63 -1.05
N GLY A 249 0.03 7.08 -0.84
CA GLY A 249 1.13 6.31 -0.27
C GLY A 249 1.23 6.42 1.25
N TYR A 250 1.56 5.31 1.89
CA TYR A 250 1.75 5.15 3.34
C TYR A 250 3.05 4.39 3.62
N ASP A 251 3.88 4.92 4.53
CA ASP A 251 5.04 4.19 5.08
C ASP A 251 4.57 3.35 6.26
N LEU A 252 4.61 2.02 6.08
CA LEU A 252 4.26 1.03 7.11
C LEU A 252 5.49 0.22 7.52
N GLY A 253 6.68 0.83 7.41
CA GLY A 253 7.95 0.18 7.65
C GLY A 253 8.08 -0.44 9.03
N GLU A 254 7.60 0.24 10.07
CA GLU A 254 7.70 -0.24 11.45
C GLU A 254 6.66 -1.32 11.78
N GLU A 255 5.46 -1.22 11.20
CA GLU A 255 4.31 -2.04 11.57
C GLU A 255 4.17 -3.29 10.70
N ASP A 256 4.40 -3.15 9.39
CA ASP A 256 4.17 -4.20 8.39
C ASP A 256 5.38 -4.44 7.48
N ARG A 257 6.48 -3.68 7.65
CA ARG A 257 7.71 -3.74 6.84
C ARG A 257 7.45 -3.48 5.35
N SER A 258 6.47 -2.64 5.05
CA SER A 258 6.02 -2.41 3.68
C SER A 258 5.76 -0.94 3.37
N LEU A 259 5.73 -0.64 2.08
CA LEU A 259 5.09 0.53 1.51
C LEU A 259 3.71 0.11 1.01
N LEU A 260 2.69 0.88 1.35
CA LEU A 260 1.32 0.64 0.90
C LEU A 260 0.82 1.84 0.12
N VAL A 261 0.23 1.60 -1.06
CA VAL A 261 -0.44 2.60 -1.87
C VAL A 261 -1.92 2.24 -1.95
N GLY A 262 -2.77 3.04 -1.33
CA GLY A 262 -4.23 2.91 -1.45
C GLY A 262 -4.71 3.53 -2.76
N LEU A 263 -5.67 2.89 -3.42
CA LEU A 263 -6.24 3.31 -4.70
C LEU A 263 -7.73 3.58 -4.54
N THR A 264 -8.15 4.78 -4.91
CA THR A 264 -9.57 5.21 -4.87
C THR A 264 -9.95 5.93 -6.14
N ASN A 265 -11.25 6.05 -6.42
CA ASN A 265 -11.71 6.90 -7.52
C ASN A 265 -11.44 8.37 -7.20
N MET A 266 -11.12 9.16 -8.22
CA MET A 266 -11.18 10.61 -8.11
C MET A 266 -12.62 11.07 -7.89
N THR A 267 -12.80 12.12 -7.10
CA THR A 267 -14.11 12.82 -7.03
C THR A 267 -14.32 13.68 -8.28
N GLU A 268 -15.57 14.08 -8.54
CA GLU A 268 -15.87 14.99 -9.66
C GLU A 268 -15.13 16.34 -9.52
N GLU A 269 -14.97 16.82 -8.29
CA GLU A 269 -14.20 18.04 -7.99
C GLU A 269 -12.70 17.85 -8.27
N GLU A 270 -12.12 16.71 -7.89
CA GLU A 270 -10.73 16.38 -8.17
C GLU A 270 -10.49 16.22 -9.69
N GLU A 271 -11.40 15.58 -10.42
CA GLU A 271 -11.33 15.47 -11.88
C GLU A 271 -11.39 16.85 -12.56
N ALA A 272 -12.30 17.72 -12.11
CA ALA A 272 -12.42 19.09 -12.63
C ALA A 272 -11.18 19.95 -12.31
N LYS A 273 -10.56 19.75 -11.15
CA LYS A 273 -9.41 20.52 -10.67
C LYS A 273 -8.10 20.12 -11.36
N PHE A 274 -7.84 18.82 -11.51
CA PHE A 274 -6.50 18.30 -11.84
C PHE A 274 -6.29 17.98 -13.31
N GLY A 275 -7.27 18.23 -14.17
CA GLY A 275 -6.95 18.57 -15.55
C GLY A 275 -7.89 18.02 -16.61
N PRO A 276 -7.65 18.43 -17.87
CA PRO A 276 -8.32 17.82 -19.00
C PRO A 276 -7.85 16.38 -19.14
N LEU A 277 -8.78 15.45 -19.04
CA LEU A 277 -8.53 14.04 -19.30
C LEU A 277 -8.05 13.86 -20.75
N PRO A 278 -7.24 12.82 -21.05
CA PRO A 278 -6.77 12.56 -22.41
C PRO A 278 -7.89 12.52 -23.46
N ALA A 279 -7.55 12.88 -24.70
CA ALA A 279 -8.51 12.98 -25.78
C ALA A 279 -9.23 11.64 -26.04
N GLY A 280 -10.55 11.68 -26.22
CA GLY A 280 -11.35 10.49 -26.49
C GLY A 280 -11.73 9.68 -25.24
N HIS A 281 -11.45 10.18 -24.03
CA HIS A 281 -11.91 9.55 -22.78
C HIS A 281 -13.43 9.48 -22.72
N GLU A 282 -14.14 10.45 -23.30
CA GLU A 282 -15.61 10.52 -23.33
C GLU A 282 -16.26 9.36 -24.10
N ARG A 283 -15.49 8.68 -24.95
CA ARG A 283 -15.94 7.51 -25.74
C ARG A 283 -15.67 6.19 -25.03
N ARG A 284 -15.00 6.22 -23.88
CA ARG A 284 -14.57 5.04 -23.12
C ARG A 284 -15.48 4.84 -21.93
N ARG A 285 -15.55 3.60 -21.45
CA ARG A 285 -16.32 3.31 -20.24
C ARG A 285 -15.42 3.51 -19.03
N ARG A 286 -15.81 4.44 -18.14
CA ARG A 286 -15.14 4.67 -16.86
C ARG A 286 -15.40 3.51 -15.91
N ALA A 287 -14.36 2.74 -15.61
CA ALA A 287 -14.37 1.76 -14.54
C ALA A 287 -14.25 2.47 -13.18
N LEU A 288 -14.87 1.88 -12.16
CA LEU A 288 -14.73 2.33 -10.77
C LEU A 288 -13.83 1.39 -9.98
N ILE A 289 -12.95 1.98 -9.19
CA ILE A 289 -12.09 1.32 -8.22
C ILE A 289 -12.88 1.14 -6.93
N GLY A 290 -13.05 -0.10 -6.50
CA GLY A 290 -13.70 -0.46 -5.25
C GLY A 290 -12.80 -0.15 -4.05
N ARG A 291 -13.42 -0.05 -2.88
CA ARG A 291 -12.72 0.19 -1.61
C ARG A 291 -11.65 -0.87 -1.36
N ASN A 292 -10.62 -0.48 -0.61
CA ASN A 292 -9.48 -1.31 -0.23
C ASN A 292 -8.61 -1.79 -1.40
N SER A 293 -8.82 -1.29 -2.63
CA SER A 293 -7.87 -1.54 -3.72
C SER A 293 -6.52 -0.93 -3.34
N CYS A 294 -5.44 -1.69 -3.51
CA CYS A 294 -4.13 -1.26 -3.05
C CYS A 294 -2.98 -1.92 -3.81
N PHE A 295 -1.80 -1.35 -3.63
CA PHE A 295 -0.52 -1.90 -4.03
C PHE A 295 0.42 -1.90 -2.82
N ARG A 296 0.96 -3.06 -2.47
CA ARG A 296 1.87 -3.24 -1.34
C ARG A 296 3.21 -3.74 -1.83
N LEU A 297 4.30 -3.11 -1.37
CA LEU A 297 5.67 -3.51 -1.63
C LEU A 297 6.40 -3.78 -0.32
N GLU A 298 7.08 -4.91 -0.23
CA GLU A 298 7.91 -5.28 0.91
C GLU A 298 9.28 -5.69 0.39
N ALA A 299 10.33 -5.04 0.89
CA ALA A 299 11.68 -5.46 0.61
C ALA A 299 11.96 -6.75 1.40
N LEU A 300 12.52 -7.74 0.73
CA LEU A 300 12.90 -9.02 1.32
C LEU A 300 14.42 -9.10 1.47
N PRO A 301 14.95 -9.90 2.40
CA PRO A 301 16.38 -10.19 2.43
C PRO A 301 16.89 -10.60 1.04
N PRO A 302 18.06 -10.14 0.59
CA PRO A 302 18.62 -10.58 -0.68
C PRO A 302 18.79 -12.10 -0.73
N LYS A 303 18.95 -12.63 -1.94
CA LYS A 303 19.36 -14.03 -2.13
C LYS A 303 20.81 -14.22 -1.65
N ALA A 304 21.24 -15.49 -1.57
CA ALA A 304 22.61 -15.83 -1.18
C ALA A 304 23.69 -15.24 -2.11
N ASP A 305 23.34 -14.95 -3.37
CA ASP A 305 24.21 -14.28 -4.35
C ASP A 305 24.17 -12.74 -4.27
N GLY A 306 23.47 -12.18 -3.27
CA GLY A 306 23.30 -10.74 -3.10
C GLY A 306 22.19 -10.11 -3.94
N THR A 307 21.48 -10.88 -4.78
CA THR A 307 20.39 -10.35 -5.61
C THR A 307 19.27 -9.78 -4.73
N PRO A 308 18.89 -8.50 -4.89
CA PRO A 308 17.82 -7.91 -4.11
C PRO A 308 16.47 -8.54 -4.45
N ARG A 309 15.55 -8.54 -3.48
CA ARG A 309 14.22 -9.11 -3.64
C ARG A 309 13.16 -8.18 -3.10
N THR A 310 12.06 -8.07 -3.84
CA THR A 310 10.89 -7.29 -3.42
C THR A 310 9.63 -8.13 -3.62
N ARG A 311 8.83 -8.30 -2.57
CA ARG A 311 7.50 -8.91 -2.66
C ARG A 311 6.49 -7.81 -3.00
N GLY A 312 5.68 -8.06 -4.03
CA GLY A 312 4.60 -7.18 -4.45
C GLY A 312 3.25 -7.86 -4.32
N ILE A 313 2.26 -7.12 -3.80
CA ILE A 313 0.85 -7.49 -3.83
C ILE A 313 0.09 -6.35 -4.52
N VAL A 314 -0.65 -6.68 -5.58
CA VAL A 314 -1.55 -5.75 -6.26
C VAL A 314 -2.96 -6.27 -6.07
N MET A 315 -3.85 -5.47 -5.50
CA MET A 315 -5.25 -5.81 -5.29
C MET A 315 -6.13 -4.75 -5.93
N GLY A 316 -6.95 -5.17 -6.89
CA GLY A 316 -7.89 -4.29 -7.58
C GLY A 316 -9.30 -4.84 -7.46
N HIS A 317 -10.20 -4.03 -6.92
CA HIS A 317 -11.64 -4.24 -6.96
C HIS A 317 -12.19 -3.39 -8.09
N LEU A 318 -12.63 -4.00 -9.20
CA LEU A 318 -12.98 -3.27 -10.41
C LEU A 318 -14.44 -3.44 -10.74
N ASN A 319 -15.18 -2.33 -10.79
CA ASN A 319 -16.52 -2.29 -11.36
C ASN A 319 -16.43 -1.71 -12.78
N PRO A 320 -16.53 -2.53 -13.83
CA PRO A 320 -16.45 -2.07 -15.22
C PRO A 320 -17.73 -1.34 -15.67
N ARG A 321 -18.71 -1.16 -14.77
CA ARG A 321 -20.04 -0.59 -15.04
C ARG A 321 -20.77 -1.32 -16.17
N LEU A 322 -20.58 -2.63 -16.27
CA LEU A 322 -21.34 -3.48 -17.19
C LEU A 322 -22.53 -4.09 -16.45
N PRO A 323 -23.72 -4.19 -17.07
CA PRO A 323 -24.85 -4.89 -16.47
C PRO A 323 -24.54 -6.36 -16.14
N PHE A 324 -23.66 -6.96 -16.95
CA PHE A 324 -23.14 -8.30 -16.77
C PHE A 324 -21.72 -8.35 -17.33
N VAL A 325 -20.78 -8.89 -16.57
CA VAL A 325 -19.40 -9.11 -17.01
C VAL A 325 -19.29 -10.54 -17.57
N PRO A 326 -19.03 -10.71 -18.88
CA PRO A 326 -18.95 -12.05 -19.46
C PRO A 326 -17.85 -12.89 -18.81
N GLY A 327 -18.14 -14.15 -18.52
CA GLY A 327 -17.18 -15.07 -17.91
C GLY A 327 -15.88 -15.22 -18.71
N PHE A 328 -15.94 -15.12 -20.05
CA PHE A 328 -14.74 -15.13 -20.88
C PHE A 328 -13.81 -13.93 -20.62
N LEU A 329 -14.36 -12.75 -20.28
CA LEU A 329 -13.58 -11.55 -20.00
C LEU A 329 -12.87 -11.69 -18.66
N VAL A 330 -13.57 -12.22 -17.65
CA VAL A 330 -12.97 -12.59 -16.35
C VAL A 330 -11.84 -13.61 -16.57
N ASN A 331 -12.10 -14.69 -17.31
CA ASN A 331 -11.09 -15.69 -17.64
C ASN A 331 -9.90 -15.11 -18.41
N PHE A 332 -10.13 -14.19 -19.33
CA PHE A 332 -9.08 -13.48 -20.05
C PHE A 332 -8.19 -12.69 -19.09
N VAL A 333 -8.77 -11.92 -18.17
CA VAL A 333 -7.99 -11.16 -17.17
C VAL A 333 -7.15 -12.11 -16.33
N LEU A 334 -7.78 -13.15 -15.77
CA LEU A 334 -7.12 -14.05 -14.81
C LEU A 334 -6.06 -14.96 -15.44
N LYS A 335 -6.34 -15.52 -16.62
CA LYS A 335 -5.51 -16.57 -17.23
C LYS A 335 -4.57 -16.04 -18.32
N VAL A 336 -4.85 -14.86 -18.88
CA VAL A 336 -4.05 -14.28 -19.98
C VAL A 336 -3.43 -12.97 -19.55
N ALA A 337 -4.22 -11.95 -19.21
CA ALA A 337 -3.70 -10.61 -18.97
C ALA A 337 -2.80 -10.56 -17.73
N SER A 338 -3.24 -11.07 -16.59
CA SER A 338 -2.47 -11.03 -15.33
C SER A 338 -1.10 -11.72 -15.44
N PRO A 339 -0.98 -12.97 -15.94
CA PRO A 339 0.33 -13.59 -16.14
C PRO A 339 1.21 -12.85 -17.16
N VAL A 340 0.64 -12.32 -18.24
CA VAL A 340 1.40 -11.58 -19.25
C VAL A 340 1.91 -10.25 -18.70
N ILE A 341 1.07 -9.48 -17.99
CA ILE A 341 1.47 -8.24 -17.32
C ILE A 341 2.61 -8.50 -16.34
N PHE A 342 2.54 -9.59 -15.56
CA PHE A 342 3.62 -9.95 -14.65
C PHE A 342 4.94 -10.28 -15.38
N LYS A 343 4.89 -11.04 -16.48
CA LYS A 343 6.08 -11.30 -17.31
C LYS A 343 6.68 -10.01 -17.88
N LEU A 344 5.82 -9.09 -18.35
CA LEU A 344 6.23 -7.78 -18.85
C LEU A 344 6.87 -6.93 -17.74
N MET A 345 6.32 -6.98 -16.52
CA MET A 345 6.88 -6.30 -15.35
C MET A 345 8.27 -6.87 -14.99
N LYS A 346 8.44 -8.19 -14.93
CA LYS A 346 9.77 -8.80 -14.71
C LYS A 346 10.79 -8.34 -15.76
N LYS A 347 10.40 -8.35 -17.03
CA LYS A 347 11.23 -7.87 -18.13
C LYS A 347 11.57 -6.38 -17.98
N ALA A 348 10.57 -5.55 -17.67
CA ALA A 348 10.72 -4.12 -17.48
C ALA A 348 11.74 -3.81 -16.37
N VAL A 349 11.63 -4.50 -15.23
CA VAL A 349 12.57 -4.32 -14.13
C VAL A 349 13.99 -4.79 -14.48
N ALA A 350 14.10 -5.88 -15.26
CA ALA A 350 15.40 -6.39 -15.68
C ALA A 350 16.10 -5.51 -16.73
N GLU A 351 15.35 -4.79 -17.59
CA GLU A 351 15.89 -4.05 -18.73
C GLU A 351 15.92 -2.53 -18.54
N LEU A 352 14.84 -1.93 -18.02
CA LEU A 352 14.67 -0.47 -18.00
C LEU A 352 15.58 0.27 -17.02
N PHE A 353 16.18 -0.47 -16.08
CA PHE A 353 17.07 0.07 -15.05
C PHE A 353 18.55 -0.28 -15.30
N GLN A 354 18.89 -0.92 -16.42
CA GLN A 354 20.28 -1.25 -16.77
C GLN A 354 21.02 -0.06 -17.38
N ASP A 355 20.31 0.83 -18.06
CA ASP A 355 20.88 2.07 -18.61
C ASP A 355 20.75 3.19 -17.57
N PRO A 356 21.87 3.68 -16.99
CA PRO A 356 21.84 4.79 -16.06
C PRO A 356 21.25 6.06 -16.68
N GLU A 357 21.34 6.26 -18.00
CA GLU A 357 20.78 7.41 -18.71
C GLU A 357 19.36 7.15 -19.24
N GLY A 358 18.84 5.95 -18.99
CA GLY A 358 17.46 5.56 -19.28
C GLY A 358 16.45 6.43 -18.54
N GLU A 359 15.25 6.57 -19.11
CA GLU A 359 14.27 7.53 -18.60
C GLU A 359 13.84 7.25 -17.16
N PHE A 360 13.68 5.98 -16.77
CA PHE A 360 13.39 5.61 -15.39
C PHE A 360 14.51 6.03 -14.44
N CYS A 361 15.76 5.67 -14.75
CA CYS A 361 16.93 6.02 -13.94
C CYS A 361 17.09 7.54 -13.77
N ARG A 362 16.89 8.32 -14.85
CA ARG A 362 16.94 9.79 -14.79
C ARG A 362 15.84 10.36 -13.89
N ARG A 363 14.60 9.87 -14.01
CA ARG A 363 13.49 10.33 -13.15
C ARG A 363 13.69 9.92 -11.69
N MET A 364 14.25 8.75 -11.44
CA MET A 364 14.58 8.31 -10.09
C MET A 364 15.60 9.25 -9.42
N ARG A 365 16.65 9.65 -10.16
CA ARG A 365 17.62 10.64 -9.67
C ARG A 365 17.01 12.03 -9.46
N ALA A 366 16.04 12.41 -10.30
CA ALA A 366 15.38 13.71 -10.22
C ALA A 366 14.37 13.85 -9.07
N LYS A 367 13.98 12.73 -8.42
CA LYS A 367 13.00 12.70 -7.31
C LYS A 367 13.60 12.03 -6.07
N PRO A 368 14.68 12.59 -5.49
CA PRO A 368 15.33 11.98 -4.31
C PRO A 368 14.39 11.86 -3.11
N GLU A 369 13.43 12.76 -2.96
CA GLU A 369 12.39 12.74 -1.93
C GLU A 369 11.49 11.48 -1.99
N VAL A 370 11.40 10.84 -3.16
CA VAL A 370 10.73 9.54 -3.32
C VAL A 370 11.76 8.42 -3.15
N TYR A 371 12.76 8.36 -4.04
CA TYR A 371 13.56 7.15 -4.23
C TYR A 371 14.74 7.06 -3.28
N ALA A 372 15.44 8.16 -3.01
CA ALA A 372 16.53 8.14 -2.03
C ALA A 372 15.97 7.98 -0.61
N ALA A 373 14.86 8.66 -0.30
CA ALA A 373 14.14 8.49 0.97
C ALA A 373 13.67 7.04 1.16
N THR A 374 13.02 6.44 0.15
CA THR A 374 12.61 5.03 0.18
C THR A 374 13.80 4.10 0.41
N ARG A 375 14.93 4.35 -0.27
CA ARG A 375 16.14 3.55 -0.12
C ARG A 375 16.72 3.61 1.28
N MET A 376 16.90 4.81 1.82
CA MET A 376 17.41 5.02 3.18
C MET A 376 16.48 4.35 4.21
N ARG A 377 15.18 4.51 4.03
CA ARG A 377 14.17 3.88 4.88
C ARG A 377 14.28 2.36 4.82
N THR A 378 14.37 1.79 3.62
CA THR A 378 14.49 0.34 3.42
C THR A 378 15.76 -0.23 4.04
N LEU A 379 16.91 0.46 3.89
CA LEU A 379 18.17 0.06 4.55
C LEU A 379 18.03 0.04 6.08
N ALA A 380 17.41 1.07 6.67
CA ALA A 380 17.18 1.11 8.11
C ALA A 380 16.31 -0.07 8.60
N LEU A 381 15.25 -0.39 7.86
CA LEU A 381 14.36 -1.53 8.18
C LEU A 381 15.09 -2.88 7.98
N MET A 382 15.90 -3.02 6.93
CA MET A 382 16.68 -4.22 6.67
C MET A 382 17.69 -4.50 7.79
N LYS A 383 18.39 -3.47 8.24
CA LYS A 383 19.28 -3.56 9.39
C LYS A 383 18.53 -3.93 10.66
N LYS A 384 17.41 -3.25 10.93
CA LYS A 384 16.60 -3.46 12.13
C LYS A 384 16.02 -4.88 12.22
N PHE A 385 15.41 -5.39 11.15
CA PHE A 385 14.67 -6.64 11.19
C PHE A 385 15.46 -7.87 10.75
N TYR A 386 16.55 -7.69 9.99
CA TYR A 386 17.32 -8.79 9.43
C TYR A 386 18.83 -8.70 9.69
N GLY A 387 19.32 -7.62 10.30
CA GLY A 387 20.76 -7.43 10.53
C GLY A 387 21.57 -7.21 9.26
N ILE A 388 20.94 -6.73 8.19
CA ILE A 388 21.55 -6.54 6.87
C ILE A 388 21.89 -5.07 6.66
N ASP A 389 23.18 -4.74 6.54
CA ASP A 389 23.65 -3.37 6.30
C ASP A 389 23.49 -2.90 4.85
N GLU A 390 23.52 -3.83 3.89
CA GLU A 390 23.34 -3.54 2.47
C GLU A 390 22.42 -4.60 1.83
N TYR A 391 21.25 -4.16 1.36
CA TYR A 391 20.25 -5.06 0.77
C TYR A 391 20.25 -5.08 -0.77
N ALA A 392 20.87 -4.05 -1.37
CA ALA A 392 20.97 -3.88 -2.81
C ALA A 392 22.19 -2.99 -3.13
N PRO A 393 22.88 -3.23 -4.27
CA PRO A 393 23.94 -2.32 -4.73
C PRO A 393 23.42 -0.88 -4.85
N ALA A 394 24.28 0.10 -4.59
CA ALA A 394 23.97 1.50 -4.89
C ALA A 394 23.57 1.65 -6.37
N LEU A 395 22.53 2.47 -6.65
CA LEU A 395 22.31 2.95 -8.01
C LEU A 395 23.62 3.61 -8.44
N GLN A 396 24.29 3.05 -9.46
CA GLN A 396 25.56 3.57 -9.93
C GLN A 396 25.35 5.05 -10.29
N GLN A 397 25.98 5.95 -9.52
CA GLN A 397 26.06 7.34 -9.94
C GLN A 397 26.94 7.39 -11.19
N PRO A 398 26.56 8.16 -12.24
CA PRO A 398 27.43 8.33 -13.38
C PRO A 398 28.79 8.80 -12.85
N SER A 399 29.84 8.02 -13.12
CA SER A 399 31.20 8.39 -12.72
C SER A 399 31.50 9.76 -13.32
N GLU A 400 31.80 10.78 -12.49
CA GLU A 400 32.16 12.14 -12.94
C GLU A 400 33.30 12.12 -13.98
N GLN A 401 34.11 11.06 -13.99
CA GLN A 401 35.17 10.82 -14.96
C GLN A 401 34.69 10.63 -16.42
N GLN A 402 33.42 10.30 -16.68
CA GLN A 402 32.91 10.20 -18.06
C GLN A 402 32.47 11.56 -18.65
N ALA A 403 32.23 12.58 -17.82
CA ALA A 403 31.84 13.91 -18.30
C ALA A 403 33.01 14.75 -18.83
N SER A 404 34.26 14.38 -18.52
CA SER A 404 35.46 15.14 -18.93
C SER A 404 36.03 14.72 -20.30
N THR A 405 35.48 13.70 -20.97
CA THR A 405 36.11 13.12 -22.18
C THR A 405 35.38 13.43 -23.49
N LYS A 406 34.47 14.42 -23.51
CA LYS A 406 33.83 14.92 -24.73
C LYS A 406 33.94 16.45 -24.83
N VAL A 407 35.17 16.93 -24.86
CA VAL A 407 35.51 18.23 -25.44
C VAL A 407 36.73 17.97 -26.32
N ASP A 408 36.48 17.65 -27.59
CA ASP A 408 37.41 17.79 -28.71
C ASP A 408 36.60 17.84 -30.02
#